data_AF-A0A0G8AUR4-F1
#
_entry.id   AF-A0A0G8AUR4-F1
#
_cell.length_a   1.000
_cell.length_b   1.000
_cell.length_c   1.000
_cell.angle_alpha   90.00
_cell.angle_beta   90.00
_cell.angle_gamma   90.00
#
_symmetry.space_group_name_H-M   'P 1'
#
loop_
_entity.id
_entity.type
_entity.pdbx_description
1 polymer ?
#
loop_
_entity_poly.entity_id
_entity_poly.type
_entity_poly.pdbx_seq_one_letter_code
_entity_poly.pdbx_strand_id
1 'polypeptide(L)'
;MRNSRARWSEKPQARPVHRQRNFRAVGEGDRTAKFQIYQRQNLSDEHDFSCGILYLPHGGEPLTLARYNGPGHEHGDIAYRPHIHRASERAILAGRKPESDATATDRFQSLEVALACLVEDFRVTGLSPMETHPRLF
;
A
#
# COMPACT_ATOMS: atom_id res chain seq x y z
N MET A 1 15.15 -9.20 -9.22
CA MET A 1 14.27 -9.37 -10.42
C MET A 1 13.53 -8.05 -10.64
N ARG A 2 13.69 -7.38 -11.79
CA ARG A 2 12.92 -6.16 -12.11
C ARG A 2 11.49 -6.55 -12.45
N ASN A 3 10.52 -6.02 -11.71
CA ASN A 3 9.11 -6.21 -12.02
C ASN A 3 8.69 -5.29 -13.19
N SER A 4 8.95 -5.75 -14.42
CA SER A 4 8.67 -5.05 -15.68
C SER A 4 7.19 -4.75 -15.96
N ARG A 5 6.28 -5.08 -15.04
CA ARG A 5 4.82 -4.93 -15.18
C ARG A 5 4.19 -3.92 -14.21
N ALA A 6 4.95 -3.29 -13.32
CA ALA A 6 4.42 -2.27 -12.43
C ALA A 6 4.25 -0.92 -13.16
N ARG A 7 3.23 -0.84 -14.01
CA ARG A 7 2.85 0.40 -14.73
C ARG A 7 1.73 1.11 -13.99
N TRP A 8 1.78 2.44 -14.00
CA TRP A 8 0.63 3.24 -13.62
C TRP A 8 -0.52 3.01 -14.60
N SER A 9 -1.71 2.80 -14.05
CA SER A 9 -2.96 2.73 -14.79
C SER A 9 -3.92 3.72 -14.18
N GLU A 10 -4.50 4.59 -15.00
CA GLU A 10 -5.59 5.46 -14.57
C GLU A 10 -6.89 4.64 -14.49
N LYS A 11 -7.71 4.96 -13.49
CA LYS A 11 -9.03 4.37 -13.28
C LYS A 11 -10.08 5.50 -13.43
N PRO A 12 -10.34 5.99 -14.65
CA PRO A 12 -11.21 7.15 -14.90
C PRO A 12 -12.67 6.93 -14.50
N GLN A 13 -13.09 5.68 -14.32
CA GLN A 13 -14.45 5.34 -13.87
C GLN A 13 -14.65 5.53 -12.36
N ALA A 14 -13.58 5.69 -11.57
CA ALA A 14 -13.69 6.03 -10.16
C ALA A 14 -13.73 7.56 -10.02
N ARG A 15 -14.70 8.08 -9.27
CA ARG A 15 -14.67 9.46 -8.77
C ARG A 15 -14.33 9.42 -7.27
N PRO A 16 -13.28 10.12 -6.81
CA PRO A 16 -12.29 10.86 -7.58
C PRO A 16 -11.38 9.97 -8.43
N VAL A 17 -10.88 10.50 -9.55
CA VAL A 17 -10.02 9.77 -10.48
C VAL A 17 -8.69 9.48 -9.79
N HIS A 18 -8.26 8.22 -9.84
CA HIS A 18 -6.98 7.79 -9.30
C HIS A 18 -6.14 7.05 -10.32
N ARG A 19 -4.81 7.11 -10.13
CA ARG A 19 -3.87 6.20 -10.77
C ARG A 19 -3.43 5.13 -9.77
N GLN A 20 -3.21 3.92 -10.26
CA GLN A 20 -2.72 2.81 -9.46
C GLN A 20 -1.63 2.01 -10.19
N ARG A 21 -0.61 1.56 -9.46
CA ARG A 21 0.36 0.57 -9.91
C ARG A 21 0.51 -0.54 -8.87
N ASN A 22 0.73 -1.77 -9.35
CA ASN A 22 0.83 -2.97 -8.51
C ASN A 22 2.17 -3.68 -8.75
N PHE A 23 2.77 -4.17 -7.67
CA PHE A 23 3.96 -4.97 -7.66
C PHE A 23 3.66 -6.37 -7.13
N ARG A 24 4.14 -7.40 -7.81
CA ARG A 24 4.07 -8.78 -7.30
C ARG A 24 5.35 -9.07 -6.52
N ALA A 25 5.20 -9.68 -5.36
CA ALA A 25 6.29 -10.14 -4.52
C ALA A 25 6.06 -11.61 -4.11
N VAL A 26 7.13 -12.27 -3.69
CA VAL A 26 7.12 -13.65 -3.18
C VAL A 26 7.94 -13.69 -1.90
N GLY A 27 7.65 -14.65 -1.02
CA GLY A 27 8.50 -14.91 0.14
C GLY A 27 9.90 -15.36 -0.29
N GLU A 28 10.93 -14.91 0.42
CA GLU A 28 12.31 -15.32 0.16
C GLU A 28 12.52 -16.81 0.48
N GLY A 29 12.05 -17.25 1.66
CA GLY A 29 12.13 -18.65 2.10
C GLY A 29 11.01 -19.56 1.58
N ASP A 30 9.89 -18.99 1.16
CA ASP A 30 8.78 -19.72 0.54
C ASP A 30 8.26 -18.96 -0.68
N ARG A 31 8.63 -19.47 -1.86
CA ARG A 31 8.20 -18.90 -3.12
C ARG A 31 6.73 -19.17 -3.43
N THR A 32 6.06 -20.05 -2.69
CA THR A 32 4.61 -20.30 -2.85
C THR A 32 3.79 -19.20 -2.18
N ALA A 33 4.29 -18.59 -1.10
CA ALA A 33 3.72 -17.37 -0.53
C ALA A 33 3.78 -16.22 -1.54
N LYS A 34 2.61 -15.74 -1.96
CA LYS A 34 2.46 -14.64 -2.93
C LYS A 34 1.97 -13.39 -2.23
N PHE A 35 2.50 -12.25 -2.66
CA PHE A 35 2.12 -10.95 -2.14
C PHE A 35 1.88 -9.97 -3.29
N GLN A 36 1.03 -8.98 -3.03
CA GLN A 36 0.89 -7.81 -3.88
C GLN A 36 1.13 -6.56 -3.06
N ILE A 37 2.03 -5.71 -3.53
CA ILE A 37 2.21 -4.35 -3.04
C ILE A 37 1.53 -3.41 -4.05
N TYR A 38 0.85 -2.37 -3.60
CA TYR A 38 0.23 -1.40 -4.50
C TYR A 38 0.51 0.02 -4.06
N GLN A 39 0.41 0.94 -5.01
CA GLN A 39 0.33 2.38 -4.78
C GLN A 39 -0.86 2.93 -5.54
N ARG A 40 -1.67 3.75 -4.87
CA ARG A 40 -2.82 4.47 -5.41
C ARG A 40 -2.66 5.95 -5.08
N GLN A 41 -2.83 6.81 -6.07
CA GLN A 41 -2.79 8.26 -5.92
C GLN A 41 -4.04 8.86 -6.55
N ASN A 42 -4.78 9.67 -5.81
CA ASN A 42 -5.80 10.54 -6.37
C ASN A 42 -5.13 11.60 -7.27
N LEU A 43 -5.67 11.83 -8.47
CA LEU A 43 -5.09 12.74 -9.46
C LEU A 43 -5.36 14.22 -9.17
N SER A 44 -6.34 14.53 -8.32
CA SER A 44 -6.74 15.91 -7.98
C SER A 44 -6.34 16.32 -6.56
N ASP A 45 -6.02 15.37 -5.70
CA ASP A 45 -5.54 15.63 -4.34
C ASP A 45 -4.30 14.78 -4.07
N GLU A 46 -3.16 15.46 -3.91
CA GLU A 46 -1.89 14.79 -3.62
C GLU A 46 -1.87 14.15 -2.23
N HIS A 47 -2.69 14.61 -1.29
CA HIS A 47 -2.81 14.10 0.08
C HIS A 47 -3.74 12.88 0.18
N ASP A 48 -4.58 12.64 -0.83
CA ASP A 48 -5.37 11.40 -0.96
C ASP A 48 -4.56 10.34 -1.71
N PHE A 49 -3.73 9.65 -0.95
CA PHE A 49 -2.96 8.52 -1.43
C PHE A 49 -3.09 7.31 -0.51
N SER A 50 -2.74 6.14 -1.06
CA SER A 50 -2.53 4.95 -0.26
C SER A 50 -1.49 4.03 -0.89
N CYS A 51 -0.70 3.35 -0.06
CA CYS A 51 0.04 2.17 -0.47
C CYS A 51 -0.21 1.03 0.52
N GLY A 52 -0.15 -0.20 0.05
CA GLY A 52 -0.43 -1.34 0.92
C GLY A 52 0.17 -2.63 0.41
N ILE A 53 0.15 -3.63 1.27
CA ILE A 53 0.64 -4.97 1.01
C ILE A 53 -0.43 -5.99 1.37
N LEU A 54 -0.68 -6.92 0.46
CA LEU A 54 -1.63 -8.01 0.61
C LEU A 54 -0.89 -9.34 0.53
N TYR A 55 -1.30 -10.29 1.36
CA TYR A 55 -1.03 -11.71 1.16
C TYR A 55 -2.09 -12.31 0.23
N LEU A 56 -1.64 -13.13 -0.72
CA LEU A 56 -2.47 -13.80 -1.71
C LEU A 56 -2.40 -15.31 -1.48
N PRO A 57 -3.34 -15.89 -0.71
CA PRO A 57 -3.34 -17.33 -0.43
C PRO A 57 -3.64 -18.14 -1.70
N HIS A 58 -3.16 -19.37 -1.72
CA HIS A 58 -3.55 -20.32 -2.76
C HIS A 58 -4.97 -20.85 -2.48
N GLY A 59 -5.96 -20.25 -3.14
CA GLY A 59 -7.36 -20.71 -3.05
C GLY A 59 -8.20 -20.04 -1.95
N GLY A 60 -7.88 -18.80 -1.58
CA GLY A 60 -8.68 -18.01 -0.63
C GLY A 60 -8.73 -16.53 -1.01
N GLU A 61 -9.41 -15.75 -0.18
CA GLU A 61 -9.51 -14.30 -0.37
C GLU A 61 -8.19 -13.60 -0.01
N PRO A 62 -7.81 -12.54 -0.75
CA PRO A 62 -6.68 -11.69 -0.39
C PRO A 62 -6.80 -11.13 1.03
N LEU A 63 -5.71 -11.20 1.79
CA LEU A 63 -5.60 -10.62 3.13
C LEU A 63 -4.76 -9.35 3.06
N THR A 64 -5.37 -8.19 3.28
CA THR A 64 -4.60 -6.94 3.45
C THR A 64 -3.83 -7.00 4.76
N LEU A 65 -2.50 -6.95 4.71
CA LEU A 65 -1.65 -7.00 5.89
C LEU A 65 -1.44 -5.59 6.47
N ALA A 66 -1.25 -4.60 5.60
CA ALA A 66 -1.19 -3.20 6.00
C ALA A 66 -1.54 -2.25 4.85
N ARG A 67 -1.99 -1.05 5.21
CA ARG A 67 -2.25 0.06 4.31
C ARG A 67 -1.84 1.38 4.96
N TYR A 68 -1.03 2.16 4.26
CA TYR A 68 -0.50 3.46 4.64
C TYR A 68 -1.28 4.49 3.83
N ASN A 69 -2.01 5.39 4.50
CA ASN A 69 -2.87 6.37 3.86
C ASN A 69 -2.38 7.78 4.15
N GLY A 70 -2.51 8.65 3.15
CA GLY A 70 -2.29 10.08 3.30
C GLY A 70 -3.41 10.78 4.09
N PRO A 71 -3.21 12.08 4.39
CA PRO A 71 -4.12 12.87 5.23
C PRO A 71 -5.34 13.45 4.49
N GLY A 72 -5.64 13.04 3.25
CA GLY A 72 -6.70 13.65 2.42
C GLY A 72 -8.14 13.50 2.93
N HIS A 73 -8.39 12.77 4.03
CA HIS A 73 -9.70 12.68 4.68
C HIS A 73 -9.58 12.34 6.16
N GLU A 74 -10.65 12.59 6.92
CA GLU A 74 -10.78 12.13 8.30
C GLU A 74 -11.03 10.63 8.38
N HIS A 75 -10.42 9.97 9.36
CA HIS A 75 -10.60 8.54 9.58
C HIS A 75 -10.89 8.23 11.05
N GLY A 76 -12.17 8.13 11.40
CA GLY A 76 -12.60 8.02 12.80
C GLY A 76 -12.13 9.26 13.57
N ASP A 77 -11.37 9.04 14.65
CA ASP A 77 -10.81 10.13 15.47
C ASP A 77 -9.50 10.72 14.90
N ILE A 78 -9.01 10.22 13.75
CA ILE A 78 -7.81 10.71 13.09
C ILE A 78 -8.20 11.83 12.10
N ALA A 79 -8.14 13.08 12.56
CA ALA A 79 -8.46 14.25 11.74
C ALA A 79 -7.29 14.64 10.83
N TYR A 80 -7.44 14.46 9.51
CA TYR A 80 -6.50 14.91 8.46
C TYR A 80 -5.02 14.62 8.76
N ARG A 81 -4.73 13.40 9.25
CA ARG A 81 -3.36 12.93 9.51
C ARG A 81 -3.05 11.66 8.74
N PRO A 82 -1.79 11.47 8.32
CA PRO A 82 -1.34 10.19 7.79
C PRO A 82 -1.58 9.10 8.82
N HIS A 83 -1.97 7.92 8.36
CA HIS A 83 -2.30 6.81 9.25
C HIS A 83 -2.03 5.46 8.61
N ILE A 84 -1.77 4.47 9.47
CA ILE A 84 -1.45 3.10 9.06
C ILE A 84 -2.54 2.18 9.60
N HIS A 85 -3.18 1.45 8.68
CA HIS A 85 -4.02 0.31 8.96
C HIS A 85 -3.15 -0.94 9.02
N ARG A 86 -3.33 -1.79 10.04
CA ARG A 86 -2.63 -3.08 10.15
C ARG A 86 -3.62 -4.20 10.42
N ALA A 87 -3.41 -5.33 9.76
CA ALA A 87 -4.17 -6.55 10.06
C ALA A 87 -3.99 -6.93 11.52
N SER A 88 -5.09 -7.21 12.22
CA SER A 88 -5.06 -7.70 13.60
C SER A 88 -5.88 -8.98 13.75
N GLU A 89 -5.35 -9.91 14.53
CA GLU A 89 -6.07 -11.14 14.91
C GLU A 89 -7.41 -10.79 15.57
N ARG A 90 -7.41 -9.79 16.46
CA ARG A 90 -8.63 -9.29 17.12
C ARG A 90 -9.71 -8.87 16.13
N ALA A 91 -9.35 -8.14 15.07
CA ALA A 91 -10.32 -7.72 14.05
C ALA A 91 -10.86 -8.93 13.27
N ILE A 92 -9.99 -9.87 12.91
CA ILE A 92 -10.36 -11.10 12.18
C ILE A 92 -11.31 -11.95 13.03
N LEU A 93 -10.97 -12.23 14.29
CA LEU A 93 -11.81 -13.01 15.21
C LEU A 93 -13.16 -12.35 15.49
N ALA A 94 -13.21 -11.02 15.43
CA ALA A 94 -14.45 -10.25 15.55
C ALA A 94 -15.25 -10.15 14.23
N GLY A 95 -14.83 -10.83 13.15
CA GLY A 95 -15.50 -10.80 11.85
C GLY A 95 -15.43 -9.45 11.13
N ARG A 96 -14.54 -8.55 11.54
CA ARG A 96 -14.32 -7.26 10.87
C ARG A 96 -13.29 -7.39 9.75
N LYS A 97 -13.13 -6.33 8.96
CA LYS A 97 -11.98 -6.24 8.04
C LYS A 97 -10.69 -6.42 8.83
N PRO A 98 -9.76 -7.28 8.38
CA PRO A 98 -8.53 -7.58 9.12
C PRO A 98 -7.77 -6.31 9.52
N GLU A 99 -7.68 -5.36 8.61
CA GLU A 99 -7.01 -4.08 8.77
C GLU A 99 -7.97 -2.94 9.17
N SER A 100 -9.03 -3.24 9.93
CA SER A 100 -10.04 -2.23 10.32
C SER A 100 -9.54 -1.19 11.32
N ASP A 101 -8.48 -1.49 12.07
CA ASP A 101 -7.90 -0.55 13.03
C ASP A 101 -6.80 0.30 12.36
N ALA A 102 -6.82 1.60 12.63
CA ALA A 102 -5.85 2.56 12.12
C ALA A 102 -5.11 3.28 13.25
N THR A 103 -3.85 3.68 13.00
CA THR A 103 -3.05 4.49 13.93
C THR A 103 -2.45 5.68 13.20
N ALA A 104 -2.63 6.88 13.74
CA ALA A 104 -2.02 8.10 13.21
C ALA A 104 -0.49 8.02 13.27
N THR A 105 0.19 8.69 12.34
CA THR A 105 1.65 8.65 12.25
C THR A 105 2.20 9.93 11.62
N ASP A 106 3.46 10.23 11.95
CA ASP A 106 4.22 11.34 11.38
C ASP A 106 5.36 10.85 10.46
N ARG A 107 5.43 9.54 10.19
CA ARG A 107 6.51 8.91 9.42
C ARG A 107 6.55 9.28 7.94
N PHE A 108 5.43 9.74 7.37
CA PHE A 108 5.33 10.05 5.96
C PHE A 108 4.28 11.12 5.70
N GLN A 109 4.47 11.90 4.64
CA GLN A 109 3.50 12.88 4.14
C GLN A 109 3.24 12.75 2.62
N SER A 110 3.94 11.84 1.95
CA SER A 110 3.74 11.55 0.52
C SER A 110 3.65 10.05 0.27
N LEU A 111 3.13 9.68 -0.90
CA LEU A 111 3.01 8.29 -1.35
C LEU A 111 4.37 7.59 -1.50
N GLU A 112 5.41 8.31 -1.88
CA GLU A 112 6.78 7.78 -2.00
C GLU A 112 7.36 7.43 -0.64
N VAL A 113 7.21 8.33 0.35
CA VAL A 113 7.71 8.09 1.72
C VAL A 113 6.87 7.01 2.40
N ALA A 114 5.55 6.98 2.16
CA ALA A 114 4.69 5.90 2.64
C ALA A 114 5.13 4.53 2.09
N LEU A 115 5.50 4.46 0.82
CA LEU A 115 6.06 3.23 0.23
C LEU A 115 7.41 2.87 0.87
N ALA A 116 8.27 3.85 1.16
CA ALA A 116 9.53 3.61 1.86
C ALA A 116 9.30 3.02 3.26
N CYS A 117 8.33 3.56 4.02
CA CYS A 117 7.93 2.99 5.32
C CYS A 117 7.40 1.57 5.17
N LEU A 118 6.58 1.27 4.15
CA LEU A 118 6.10 -0.08 3.89
C LEU A 118 7.25 -1.04 3.58
N VAL A 119 8.18 -0.63 2.72
CA VAL A 119 9.36 -1.42 2.34
C VAL A 119 10.20 -1.74 3.56
N GLU A 120 10.40 -0.78 4.45
CA GLU A 120 11.10 -0.96 5.73
C GLU A 120 10.34 -1.91 6.66
N ASP A 121 9.06 -1.61 6.98
CA ASP A 121 8.26 -2.37 7.95
C ASP A 121 8.08 -3.84 7.54
N PHE A 122 7.98 -4.12 6.23
CA PHE A 122 7.78 -5.46 5.69
C PHE A 122 9.06 -6.09 5.13
N ARG A 123 10.23 -5.44 5.29
CA ARG A 123 11.54 -5.90 4.80
C ARG A 123 11.50 -6.30 3.32
N VAL A 124 10.83 -5.51 2.50
CA VAL A 124 10.69 -5.77 1.07
C VAL A 124 12.03 -5.49 0.38
N THR A 125 12.54 -6.44 -0.39
CA THR A 125 13.76 -6.24 -1.19
C THR A 125 13.44 -6.17 -2.68
N GLY A 126 14.31 -5.52 -3.46
CA GLY A 126 14.16 -5.40 -4.92
C GLY A 126 13.06 -4.43 -5.39
N LEU A 127 12.49 -3.64 -4.49
CA LEU A 127 11.58 -2.54 -4.78
C LEU A 127 12.22 -1.22 -4.32
N SER A 128 12.46 -0.30 -5.24
CA SER A 128 12.97 1.04 -4.91
C SER A 128 11.82 2.05 -4.79
N PRO A 129 11.61 2.68 -3.62
CA PRO A 129 10.55 3.67 -3.43
C PRO A 129 10.70 4.93 -4.30
N MET A 130 11.94 5.24 -4.71
CA MET A 130 12.31 6.49 -5.40
C MET A 130 12.43 6.34 -6.93
N GLU A 131 12.17 5.15 -7.48
CA GLU A 131 12.32 4.92 -8.92
C GLU A 131 11.11 5.46 -9.72
N THR A 132 11.22 6.71 -10.17
CA THR A 132 10.39 7.33 -11.23
C THR A 132 11.19 7.63 -12.52
N HIS A 133 12.54 7.52 -12.46
CA HIS A 133 13.60 7.55 -13.50
C HIS A 133 13.70 8.81 -14.41
N PRO A 134 14.90 9.42 -14.52
CA PRO A 134 15.91 8.98 -15.50
C PRO A 134 17.36 8.91 -14.99
N ARG A 135 18.22 8.14 -15.68
CA ARG A 135 19.70 8.24 -15.61
C ARG A 135 20.22 8.49 -17.03
N LEU A 136 21.16 9.43 -17.17
CA LEU A 136 22.03 9.58 -18.34
C LEU A 136 23.43 9.06 -18.01
N PHE A 137 24.17 8.69 -19.06
CA PHE A 137 25.45 7.96 -19.05
C PHE A 137 26.48 8.51 -18.06
#